data_AF-A0A816C588-F1
#
_entry.id   AF-A0A816C588-F1
#
_cell.length_a   1.000
_cell.length_b   1.000
_cell.length_c   1.000
_cell.angle_alpha   90.00
_cell.angle_beta   90.00
_cell.angle_gamma   90.00
#
_symmetry.space_group_name_H-M   'P 1'
#
loop_
_entity.id
_entity.type
_entity.pdbx_description
1 polymer ?
#
loop_
_entity_poly.entity_id
_entity_poly.type
_entity_poly.pdbx_seq_one_letter_code
_entity_poly.pdbx_strand_id
1 'polypeptide(L)'
;TLKVRGILKKVDVNVVRFPWIHPHPISFIDTRIAIGLNQQLAKNDSNTTILPLIGCEKKRLYVEIPFIGRPADLLKKRFSQLSGKVRPDLDIRFYTKPPPAVQTFFQTKDPIAKHMQSDVVYSISCIDCNQTYIGKTERQSIRRLREHGAPKQSFDSRPTEQA
;
A
#
# COMPACT_ATOMS: atom_id res chain seq x y z
N THR A 1 -23.74 17.09 15.72
CA THR A 1 -23.48 15.74 15.18
C THR A 1 -21.99 15.59 14.96
N LEU A 2 -21.33 14.76 15.77
CA LEU A 2 -19.88 14.54 15.76
C LEU A 2 -19.45 13.85 14.45
N LYS A 3 -18.38 14.31 13.80
CA LYS A 3 -17.61 13.48 12.86
C LYS A 3 -16.12 13.76 13.00
N VAL A 4 -15.45 12.81 13.66
CA VAL A 4 -14.01 12.75 13.90
C VAL A 4 -13.29 12.63 12.56
N ARG A 5 -12.46 13.61 12.22
CA ARG A 5 -11.51 13.53 11.10
C ARG A 5 -10.28 12.74 11.59
N GLY A 6 -10.18 11.49 11.14
CA GLY A 6 -9.01 10.65 11.37
C GLY A 6 -7.76 11.24 10.71
N ILE A 7 -6.76 11.54 11.53
CA ILE A 7 -5.41 11.92 11.11
C ILE A 7 -4.71 10.62 10.66
N LEU A 8 -4.53 10.45 9.35
CA LEU A 8 -3.61 9.46 8.80
C LEU A 8 -2.19 9.90 9.13
N LYS A 9 -1.62 9.31 10.20
CA LYS A 9 -0.18 9.42 10.46
C LYS A 9 0.55 8.68 9.34
N LYS A 10 1.30 9.41 8.52
CA LYS A 10 2.34 8.84 7.65
C LYS A 10 3.26 8.00 8.54
N VAL A 11 3.25 6.69 8.32
CA VAL A 11 4.26 5.79 8.84
C VAL A 11 5.37 5.81 7.81
N ASP A 12 6.48 6.47 8.12
CA ASP A 12 7.69 6.41 7.31
C ASP A 12 8.28 4.99 7.43
N VAL A 13 7.84 4.12 6.51
CA VAL A 13 8.45 2.82 6.31
C VAL A 13 9.81 3.07 5.69
N ASN A 14 10.86 2.97 6.51
CA ASN A 14 12.23 2.91 6.03
C ASN A 14 12.41 1.60 5.24
N VAL A 15 12.12 1.66 3.93
CA VAL A 15 12.39 0.58 2.99
C VAL A 15 13.88 0.58 2.73
N VAL A 16 14.63 -0.28 3.43
CA VAL A 16 16.03 -0.55 3.09
C VAL A 16 16.02 -1.32 1.78
N ARG A 17 16.22 -0.60 0.68
CA ARG A 17 16.26 -1.14 -0.68
C ARG A 17 17.62 -1.80 -0.90
N PHE A 18 17.67 -3.12 -0.83
CA PHE A 18 18.88 -3.89 -1.16
C PHE A 18 18.97 -4.03 -2.69
N PRO A 19 19.99 -3.46 -3.36
CA PRO A 19 20.18 -3.64 -4.79
C PRO A 19 20.71 -5.05 -5.10
N TRP A 20 20.08 -5.68 -6.08
CA TRP A 20 20.50 -6.82 -6.90
C TRP A 20 21.75 -7.64 -6.49
N ILE A 21 21.46 -8.82 -5.91
CA ILE A 21 22.09 -10.15 -6.09
C ILE A 21 23.58 -10.17 -6.48
N HIS A 22 24.45 -10.13 -5.46
CA HIS A 22 25.71 -10.88 -5.45
C HIS A 22 25.66 -11.92 -4.33
N PRO A 23 26.29 -13.10 -4.45
CA PRO A 23 26.36 -14.08 -3.36
C PRO A 23 27.26 -13.50 -2.26
N HIS A 24 26.64 -12.84 -1.28
CA HIS A 24 27.38 -12.31 -0.15
C HIS A 24 27.77 -13.44 0.80
N PRO A 25 28.99 -13.41 1.38
CA PRO A 25 29.37 -14.37 2.41
C PRO A 25 28.41 -14.27 3.60
N ILE A 26 28.09 -15.42 4.20
CA ILE A 26 27.09 -15.51 5.29
C ILE A 26 27.45 -14.57 6.45
N SER A 27 28.73 -14.44 6.78
CA SER A 27 29.23 -13.53 7.81
C SER A 27 28.87 -12.06 7.54
N PHE A 28 28.87 -11.64 6.28
CA PHE A 28 28.48 -10.28 5.90
C PHE A 28 26.98 -10.04 6.12
N ILE A 29 26.13 -11.00 5.78
CA ILE A 29 24.68 -10.92 6.00
C ILE A 29 24.39 -10.81 7.51
N ASP A 30 25.02 -11.68 8.31
CA ASP A 30 24.86 -11.67 9.76
C ASP A 30 25.30 -10.34 10.38
N THR A 31 26.39 -9.77 9.87
CA THR A 31 26.90 -8.46 10.30
C THR A 31 25.90 -7.35 9.98
N ARG A 32 25.30 -7.35 8.78
CA ARG A 32 24.30 -6.35 8.38
C ARG A 32 23.00 -6.49 9.18
N ILE A 33 22.58 -7.71 9.50
CA ILE A 33 21.44 -7.96 10.38
C ILE A 33 21.73 -7.41 11.78
N ALA A 34 22.91 -7.70 12.35
CA ALA A 34 23.30 -7.22 13.66
C ALA A 34 23.36 -5.68 13.73
N ILE A 35 23.97 -5.03 12.72
CA ILE A 35 24.00 -3.57 12.60
C ILE A 35 22.57 -3.00 12.54
N GLY A 36 21.69 -3.60 11.72
CA GLY A 36 20.30 -3.13 11.59
C GLY A 36 19.49 -3.22 12.88
N LEU A 37 19.65 -4.30 13.65
CA LEU A 37 19.02 -4.47 14.96
C LEU A 37 19.54 -3.43 15.97
N ASN A 38 20.86 -3.18 15.98
CA ASN A 38 21.48 -2.17 16.84
C ASN A 38 21.07 -0.73 16.47
N GLN A 39 20.76 -0.46 15.21
CA GLN A 39 20.24 0.85 14.80
C GLN A 39 18.78 1.08 15.21
N GLN A 40 17.98 0.02 15.32
CA GLN A 40 16.60 0.10 15.84
C GLN A 40 16.57 0.37 17.36
N LEU A 41 17.63 0.00 18.09
CA LEU A 41 17.85 0.34 19.51
C LEU A 41 17.99 1.85 19.72
N ALA A 42 18.92 2.49 19.01
CA ALA A 42 19.20 3.92 19.16
C ALA A 42 17.99 4.83 18.80
N LYS A 43 17.05 4.32 18.00
CA LYS A 43 15.82 5.05 17.64
C LYS A 43 14.71 4.93 18.70
N ASN A 44 14.76 3.91 19.56
CA ASN A 44 13.72 3.61 20.55
C ASN A 44 14.06 4.08 21.98
N ASP A 45 15.31 4.51 22.23
CA ASP A 45 15.77 4.95 23.56
C ASP A 45 15.26 6.35 23.98
N SER A 46 14.50 7.05 23.14
CA SER A 46 14.01 8.40 23.46
C SER A 46 12.67 8.45 24.21
N ASN A 47 12.01 7.33 24.55
CA ASN A 47 10.75 7.36 25.31
C ASN A 47 10.50 6.11 26.18
N THR A 48 11.34 5.79 27.16
CA THR A 48 10.92 4.84 28.21
C THR A 48 11.52 5.22 29.56
N THR A 49 10.74 5.97 30.34
CA THR A 49 10.92 6.14 31.78
C THR A 49 10.94 4.77 32.45
N ILE A 50 11.99 4.54 33.24
CA ILE A 50 12.25 3.31 33.97
C ILE A 50 11.13 3.05 34.98
N LEU A 51 10.46 1.90 34.86
CA LEU A 51 9.75 1.24 35.95
C LEU A 51 10.24 -0.22 36.01
N PRO A 52 10.80 -0.70 37.13
CA PRO A 52 11.27 -2.06 37.25
C PRO A 52 10.06 -2.94 37.60
N LEU A 53 9.42 -3.53 36.59
CA LEU A 53 8.38 -4.52 36.82
C LEU A 53 8.90 -5.92 36.48
N ILE A 54 9.05 -6.69 37.55
CA ILE A 54 9.20 -8.14 37.61
C ILE A 54 8.26 -8.80 36.59
N GLY A 55 8.83 -9.31 35.50
CA GLY A 55 8.10 -10.01 34.44
C GLY A 55 8.89 -10.02 33.14
N CYS A 56 9.22 -11.21 32.62
CA CYS A 56 9.91 -11.36 31.33
C CYS A 56 8.92 -11.08 30.16
N GLU A 57 8.39 -9.86 30.08
CA GLU A 57 7.60 -9.45 28.92
C GLU A 57 8.52 -9.07 27.78
N LYS A 58 8.73 -10.03 26.86
CA LYS A 58 9.54 -9.82 25.67
C LYS A 58 8.86 -8.80 24.75
N LYS A 59 9.63 -7.82 24.27
CA LYS A 59 9.18 -6.83 23.27
C LYS A 59 8.90 -7.54 21.95
N ARG A 60 7.64 -7.50 21.49
CA ARG A 60 7.22 -8.18 20.24
C ARG A 60 7.59 -7.36 19.01
N LEU A 61 8.30 -7.96 18.07
CA LEU A 61 8.68 -7.37 16.79
C LEU A 61 8.13 -8.21 15.63
N TYR A 62 7.45 -7.58 14.68
CA TYR A 62 6.94 -8.26 13.49
C TYR A 62 7.83 -7.98 12.29
N VAL A 63 8.31 -9.05 11.65
CA VAL A 63 9.20 -8.96 10.49
C VAL A 63 8.53 -9.59 9.28
N GLU A 64 8.50 -8.84 8.19
CA GLU A 64 7.98 -9.29 6.91
C GLU A 64 9.07 -10.05 6.13
N ILE A 65 8.70 -11.19 5.55
CA ILE A 65 9.57 -11.94 4.63
C ILE A 65 8.98 -11.91 3.22
N PRO A 66 9.72 -11.41 2.21
CA PRO A 66 9.22 -11.21 0.84
C PRO A 66 9.32 -12.49 -0.03
N PHE A 67 9.08 -13.66 0.56
CA PHE A 67 9.06 -14.96 -0.13
C PHE A 67 8.34 -16.01 0.71
N ILE A 68 7.87 -17.08 0.04
CA ILE A 68 7.10 -18.18 0.64
C ILE A 68 7.85 -19.51 0.53
N GLY A 69 7.49 -20.47 1.39
CA GLY A 69 7.99 -21.85 1.35
C GLY A 69 9.33 -22.08 2.05
N ARG A 70 10.05 -23.13 1.62
CA ARG A 70 11.30 -23.62 2.21
C ARG A 70 12.35 -22.53 2.52
N PRO A 71 12.68 -21.59 1.60
CA PRO A 71 13.66 -20.56 1.90
C PRO A 71 13.18 -19.62 3.03
N ALA A 72 11.88 -19.31 3.08
CA ALA A 72 11.31 -18.47 4.13
C ALA A 72 11.46 -19.13 5.49
N ASP A 73 11.16 -20.42 5.57
CA ASP A 73 11.26 -21.17 6.82
C ASP A 73 12.72 -21.33 7.27
N LEU A 74 13.66 -21.51 6.35
CA LEU A 74 15.09 -21.54 6.67
C LEU A 74 15.54 -20.19 7.25
N LEU A 75 15.14 -19.09 6.63
CA LEU A 75 15.46 -17.75 7.12
C LEU A 75 14.83 -17.49 8.49
N LYS A 76 13.54 -17.82 8.68
CA LYS A 76 12.85 -17.71 9.99
C LYS A 76 13.61 -18.46 11.08
N LYS A 77 14.03 -19.71 10.81
CA LYS A 77 14.78 -20.53 11.77
C LYS A 77 16.12 -19.90 12.13
N ARG A 78 16.92 -19.50 11.13
CA ARG A 78 18.22 -18.85 11.35
C ARG A 78 18.07 -17.55 12.13
N PHE A 79 17.10 -16.72 11.74
CA PHE A 79 16.85 -15.44 12.39
C PHE A 79 16.37 -15.60 13.83
N SER A 80 15.50 -16.59 14.12
CA SER A 80 15.04 -16.88 15.49
C SER A 80 16.18 -17.36 16.39
N GLN A 81 17.10 -18.17 15.86
CA GLN A 81 18.29 -18.61 16.59
C GLN A 81 19.24 -17.45 16.88
N LEU A 82 19.46 -16.57 15.90
CA LEU A 82 20.33 -15.41 16.06
C LEU A 82 19.72 -14.39 17.02
N SER A 83 18.42 -14.13 16.92
CA SER A 83 17.72 -13.18 17.80
C SER A 83 17.75 -13.64 19.25
N GLY A 84 17.56 -14.93 19.52
CA GLY A 84 17.66 -15.46 20.88
C GLY A 84 19.05 -15.29 21.51
N LYS A 85 20.12 -15.31 20.70
CA LYS A 85 21.50 -15.09 21.16
C LYS A 85 21.83 -13.61 21.38
N VAL A 86 21.38 -12.75 20.47
CA VAL A 86 21.75 -11.32 20.48
C VAL A 86 20.82 -10.50 21.37
N ARG A 87 19.52 -10.83 21.41
CA ARG A 87 18.46 -10.10 22.12
C ARG A 87 17.39 -11.05 22.68
N PRO A 88 17.61 -11.67 23.85
CA PRO A 88 16.63 -12.56 24.48
C PRO A 88 15.36 -11.83 24.97
N ASP A 89 15.44 -10.50 25.07
CA ASP A 89 14.35 -9.60 25.44
C ASP A 89 13.35 -9.33 24.29
N LEU A 90 13.65 -9.75 23.05
CA LEU A 90 12.75 -9.62 21.91
C LEU A 90 12.03 -10.95 21.56
N ASP A 91 10.74 -10.85 21.25
CA ASP A 91 9.93 -11.91 20.62
C ASP A 91 9.69 -11.54 19.15
N ILE A 92 10.42 -12.17 18.23
CA ILE A 92 10.34 -11.85 16.80
C ILE A 92 9.37 -12.79 16.11
N ARG A 93 8.32 -12.23 15.51
CA ARG A 93 7.29 -12.96 14.76
C ARG A 93 7.40 -12.66 13.27
N PHE A 94 7.52 -13.71 12.48
CA PHE A 94 7.63 -13.59 11.03
C PHE A 94 6.29 -13.86 10.36
N TYR A 95 5.96 -13.02 9.39
CA TYR A 95 4.85 -13.27 8.47
C TYR A 95 5.35 -13.18 7.03
N THR A 96 4.78 -14.02 6.17
CA THR A 96 5.14 -14.09 4.74
C THR A 96 4.06 -13.39 3.95
N LYS A 97 4.45 -12.48 3.05
CA LYS A 97 3.52 -11.96 2.06
C LYS A 97 3.55 -12.85 0.81
N PRO A 98 2.39 -13.26 0.29
CA PRO A 98 2.36 -13.92 -1.00
C PRO A 98 2.86 -12.96 -2.08
N PRO A 99 3.46 -13.47 -3.17
CA PRO A 99 3.73 -12.66 -4.34
C PRO A 99 2.46 -11.93 -4.80
N PRO A 100 2.58 -10.69 -5.30
CA PRO A 100 1.43 -9.96 -5.84
C PRO A 100 0.77 -10.78 -6.96
N ALA A 101 -0.56 -10.69 -7.04
CA ALA A 101 -1.31 -11.38 -8.08
C ALA A 101 -0.91 -10.90 -9.48
N VAL A 102 -1.04 -11.76 -10.49
CA VAL A 102 -0.74 -11.39 -11.90
C VAL A 102 -1.50 -10.14 -12.34
N GLN A 103 -2.74 -9.95 -11.83
CA GLN A 103 -3.56 -8.76 -12.05
C GLN A 103 -2.90 -7.45 -11.56
N THR A 104 -2.00 -7.50 -10.60
CA THR A 104 -1.25 -6.32 -10.16
C THR A 104 -0.24 -5.86 -11.22
N PHE A 105 0.23 -6.77 -12.08
CA PHE A 105 1.18 -6.47 -13.14
C PHE A 105 0.50 -6.11 -14.46
N PHE A 106 -0.69 -6.63 -14.71
CA PHE A 106 -1.42 -6.42 -15.97
C PHE A 106 -2.83 -5.93 -15.69
N GLN A 107 -3.21 -4.82 -16.34
CA GLN A 107 -4.61 -4.40 -16.39
C GLN A 107 -5.38 -5.47 -17.16
N THR A 108 -6.23 -6.24 -16.48
CA THR A 108 -6.92 -7.41 -17.07
C THR A 108 -7.96 -7.04 -18.13
N LYS A 109 -8.32 -5.76 -18.24
CA LYS A 109 -9.31 -5.23 -19.18
C LYS A 109 -8.88 -3.86 -19.68
N ASP A 110 -9.21 -3.57 -20.94
CA ASP A 110 -9.02 -2.25 -21.52
C ASP A 110 -9.89 -1.22 -20.78
N PRO A 111 -9.35 -0.03 -20.45
CA PRO A 111 -10.13 1.01 -19.81
C PRO A 111 -11.25 1.50 -20.74
N ILE A 112 -12.49 1.44 -20.26
CA ILE A 112 -13.65 1.94 -21.01
C ILE A 112 -13.72 3.46 -20.83
N ALA A 113 -13.70 4.20 -21.95
CA ALA A 113 -13.86 5.66 -21.94
C ALA A 113 -15.15 6.08 -21.23
N LYS A 114 -15.13 7.19 -20.49
CA LYS A 114 -16.25 7.64 -19.62
C LYS A 114 -17.59 7.73 -20.35
N HIS A 115 -17.59 8.17 -21.60
CA HIS A 115 -18.81 8.29 -22.42
C HIS A 115 -19.37 6.93 -22.89
N MET A 116 -18.58 5.85 -22.83
CA MET A 116 -19.02 4.49 -23.15
C MET A 116 -19.40 3.67 -21.91
N GLN A 117 -19.23 4.23 -20.70
CA GLN A 117 -19.61 3.55 -19.47
C GLN A 117 -21.13 3.42 -19.34
N SER A 118 -21.56 2.33 -18.71
CA SER A 118 -22.96 2.01 -18.41
C SER A 118 -23.14 1.96 -16.90
N ASP A 119 -24.39 2.02 -16.42
CA ASP A 119 -24.71 2.11 -14.99
C ASP A 119 -24.04 3.30 -14.29
N VAL A 120 -24.18 4.49 -14.90
CA VAL A 120 -23.58 5.73 -14.41
C VAL A 120 -24.63 6.80 -14.15
N VAL A 121 -24.31 7.68 -13.21
CA VAL A 121 -25.02 8.95 -12.99
C VAL A 121 -24.31 10.04 -13.76
N TYR A 122 -25.08 10.86 -14.49
CA TYR A 122 -24.58 11.97 -15.30
C TYR A 122 -25.30 13.27 -14.98
N SER A 123 -24.67 14.39 -15.32
CA SER A 123 -25.25 15.72 -15.20
C SER A 123 -25.17 16.47 -16.53
N ILE A 124 -26.24 17.17 -16.91
CA ILE A 124 -26.30 18.09 -18.05
C ILE A 124 -26.54 19.49 -17.49
N SER A 125 -25.58 20.38 -17.69
CA SER A 125 -25.74 21.79 -17.35
C SER A 125 -26.43 22.53 -18.50
N CYS A 126 -27.41 23.37 -18.18
CA CYS A 126 -27.99 24.27 -19.17
C CYS A 126 -27.00 25.39 -19.50
N ILE A 127 -26.97 25.82 -20.76
CA ILE A 127 -26.08 26.89 -21.24
C ILE A 127 -26.71 28.26 -20.91
N ASP A 128 -28.03 28.36 -21.06
CA ASP A 128 -28.77 29.62 -20.93
C ASP A 128 -29.19 29.93 -19.49
N CYS A 129 -29.09 28.95 -18.57
CA CYS A 129 -29.36 29.14 -17.16
C CYS A 129 -28.47 28.27 -16.28
N ASN A 130 -28.22 28.71 -15.04
CA ASN A 130 -27.40 27.98 -14.05
C ASN A 130 -28.09 26.74 -13.45
N GLN A 131 -28.94 26.05 -14.22
CA GLN A 131 -29.63 24.85 -13.79
C GLN A 131 -28.94 23.60 -14.35
N THR A 132 -29.01 22.52 -13.58
CA THR A 132 -28.35 21.25 -13.92
C THR A 132 -29.34 20.10 -13.79
N TYR A 133 -29.52 19.33 -14.87
CA TYR A 133 -30.27 18.09 -14.86
C TYR A 133 -29.35 16.93 -14.45
N ILE A 134 -29.76 16.13 -13.47
CA ILE A 134 -29.02 14.94 -13.01
C ILE A 134 -29.85 13.70 -13.32
N GLY A 135 -29.27 12.73 -14.03
CA GLY A 135 -29.94 11.49 -14.43
C GLY A 135 -29.08 10.26 -14.20
N LYS A 136 -29.71 9.08 -14.17
CA LYS A 136 -29.04 7.77 -14.17
C LYS A 136 -29.34 7.00 -15.45
N THR A 137 -28.43 6.13 -15.86
CA THR A 137 -28.63 5.24 -17.03
C THR A 137 -27.97 3.89 -16.83
N GLU A 138 -28.72 2.83 -17.11
CA GLU A 138 -28.20 1.45 -17.19
C GLU A 138 -27.53 1.17 -18.54
N ARG A 139 -27.83 1.98 -19.57
CA ARG A 139 -27.22 1.91 -20.91
C ARG A 139 -25.98 2.80 -21.00
N GLN A 140 -25.21 2.68 -22.08
CA GLN A 140 -24.07 3.56 -22.37
C GLN A 140 -24.43 5.05 -22.28
N SER A 141 -23.64 5.81 -21.53
CA SER A 141 -23.91 7.22 -21.21
C SER A 141 -24.00 8.11 -22.46
N ILE A 142 -23.17 7.88 -23.48
CA ILE A 142 -23.22 8.59 -24.76
C ILE A 142 -24.59 8.52 -25.42
N ARG A 143 -25.25 7.36 -25.36
CA ARG A 143 -26.55 7.17 -25.99
C ARG A 143 -27.61 7.94 -25.22
N ARG A 144 -27.63 7.81 -23.89
CA ARG A 144 -28.60 8.50 -23.02
C ARG A 144 -28.46 10.02 -23.14
N LEU A 145 -27.24 10.50 -23.20
CA LEU A 145 -26.98 11.92 -23.27
C LEU A 145 -27.31 12.50 -24.65
N ARG A 146 -27.15 11.74 -25.75
CA ARG A 146 -27.69 12.10 -27.07
C ARG A 146 -29.21 12.19 -27.09
N GLU A 147 -29.89 11.24 -26.44
CA GLU A 147 -31.36 11.25 -26.31
C GLU A 147 -31.86 12.52 -25.59
N HIS A 148 -31.08 13.07 -24.66
CA HIS A 148 -31.39 14.30 -23.92
C HIS A 148 -30.81 15.57 -24.53
N GLY A 149 -30.28 15.52 -25.75
CA GLY A 149 -29.76 16.70 -26.44
C GLY A 149 -28.55 17.34 -25.76
N ALA A 150 -27.77 16.57 -25.00
CA ALA A 150 -26.55 17.08 -24.37
C ALA A 150 -25.55 17.59 -25.44
N PRO A 151 -24.80 18.67 -25.17
CA PRO A 151 -23.88 19.26 -26.14
C PRO A 151 -22.77 18.27 -26.52
N LYS A 152 -22.35 18.25 -27.79
CA LYS A 152 -21.36 17.28 -28.33
C LYS A 152 -20.03 17.25 -27.55
N GLN A 153 -19.66 18.37 -26.94
CA GLN A 153 -18.48 18.53 -26.09
C GLN A 153 -18.49 17.62 -24.85
N SER A 154 -19.66 17.18 -24.39
CA SER A 154 -19.78 16.24 -23.27
C SER A 154 -19.50 14.77 -23.63
N PHE A 155 -19.28 14.46 -24.92
CA PHE A 155 -18.95 13.11 -25.44
C PHE A 155 -17.57 13.01 -26.07
N ASP A 156 -17.02 14.11 -26.56
CA ASP A 156 -15.81 14.10 -27.37
C ASP A 156 -14.59 14.05 -26.45
N SER A 157 -13.95 12.88 -26.37
CA SER A 157 -12.72 12.69 -25.59
C SER A 157 -11.45 13.13 -26.34
N ARG A 158 -11.58 13.98 -27.37
CA ARG A 158 -10.41 14.57 -28.01
C ARG A 158 -9.74 15.51 -27.00
N PRO A 159 -8.45 15.30 -26.66
CA PRO A 159 -7.74 16.25 -25.82
C PRO A 159 -7.82 17.61 -26.51
N THR A 160 -8.32 18.62 -25.80
CA THR A 160 -8.23 20.00 -26.27
C THR A 160 -6.74 20.35 -26.28
N GLU A 161 -6.11 20.33 -27.46
CA GLU A 161 -4.82 20.95 -27.70
C GLU A 161 -5.01 22.45 -27.39
N GLN A 162 -4.49 22.88 -26.24
CA GLN A 162 -4.44 24.27 -25.86
C GLN A 162 -3.34 24.92 -26.72
N ALA A 163 -3.75 25.81 -27.63
CA ALA A 163 -2.88 26.71 -28.38
C ALA A 163 -2.58 27.98 -27.56
#